data_AF-A0A6A5DUF8-F1
#
_entry.id   AF-A0A6A5DUF8-F1
#
_cell.length_a   1.000
_cell.length_b   1.000
_cell.length_c   1.000
_cell.angle_alpha   90.00
_cell.angle_beta   90.00
_cell.angle_gamma   90.00
#
_symmetry.space_group_name_H-M   'P 1'
#
loop_
_entity.id
_entity.type
_entity.pdbx_description
1 polymer ?
#
loop_
_entity_poly.entity_id
_entity_poly.type
_entity_poly.pdbx_seq_one_letter_code
_entity_poly.pdbx_strand_id
1 'polypeptide(L)'
;MVISICQAVVTCVPLLWMVRVTDGMPDPAQRDLLMRQEASRQTGGQVMLTVAEQKLDAYLHRLKEQEMSAAQFPPAIHFFKAKPLIQKSPIFKLLQKMPKGAALHIHTSSMVGVEWLVKNVTYRPHCYICFNWDNSVRFLFSERQPFPRWDCFYGSCLRH
;
A
#
# COMPACT_ATOMS: atom_id res chain seq x y z
N MET A 1 -4.10 40.16 -64.08
CA MET A 1 -4.63 39.08 -63.21
C MET A 1 -3.59 38.00 -62.91
N VAL A 2 -2.79 37.56 -63.90
CA VAL A 2 -1.80 36.47 -63.75
C VAL A 2 -0.62 36.81 -62.80
N ILE A 3 -0.16 38.08 -62.77
CA ILE A 3 0.98 38.51 -61.94
C ILE A 3 0.67 38.48 -60.43
N SER A 4 -0.57 38.83 -60.04
CA SER A 4 -1.03 38.82 -58.64
C SER A 4 -1.13 37.39 -58.08
N ILE A 5 -1.53 36.43 -58.94
CA ILE A 5 -1.60 35.02 -58.60
C ILE A 5 -0.18 34.45 -58.40
N CYS A 6 0.78 34.81 -59.26
CA CYS A 6 2.18 34.39 -59.10
C CYS A 6 2.81 34.94 -57.82
N GLN A 7 2.56 36.20 -57.45
CA GLN A 7 3.08 36.76 -56.19
C GLN A 7 2.51 36.06 -54.96
N ALA A 8 1.20 35.78 -54.94
CA ALA A 8 0.56 35.06 -53.85
C ALA A 8 1.09 33.62 -53.70
N VAL A 9 1.36 32.92 -54.80
CA VAL A 9 1.94 31.57 -54.78
C VAL A 9 3.39 31.59 -54.28
N VAL A 10 4.20 32.56 -54.74
CA VAL A 10 5.62 32.69 -54.34
C VAL A 10 5.77 33.06 -52.86
N THR A 11 4.82 33.77 -52.25
CA THR A 11 4.85 34.06 -50.81
C THR A 11 4.23 32.95 -49.95
N CYS A 12 3.14 32.32 -50.39
CA CYS A 12 2.43 31.32 -49.59
C CYS A 12 3.12 29.96 -49.53
N VAL A 13 3.80 29.52 -50.59
CA VAL A 13 4.50 28.23 -50.64
C VAL A 13 5.68 28.14 -49.65
N PRO A 14 6.58 29.14 -49.52
CA PRO A 14 7.62 29.10 -48.49
C PRO A 14 7.07 29.30 -47.08
N LEU A 15 5.96 30.03 -46.90
CA LEU A 15 5.26 30.11 -45.61
C LEU A 15 4.69 28.75 -45.19
N LEU A 16 4.15 27.96 -46.12
CA LEU A 16 3.71 26.58 -45.88
C LEU A 16 4.88 25.61 -45.64
N TRP A 17 6.06 25.85 -46.23
CA TRP A 17 7.28 25.07 -45.95
C TRP A 17 7.87 25.37 -44.55
N MET A 18 7.67 26.59 -44.06
CA MET A 18 8.03 27.01 -42.69
C MET A 18 7.03 26.56 -41.64
N VAL A 19 5.83 26.12 -42.03
CA VAL A 19 5.00 25.25 -41.19
C VAL A 19 5.73 23.92 -41.10
N ARG A 20 6.73 23.86 -40.21
CA ARG A 20 7.21 22.60 -39.67
C ARG A 20 5.93 21.89 -39.24
N VAL A 21 5.59 20.82 -39.94
CA VAL A 21 4.67 19.83 -39.41
C VAL A 21 5.24 19.54 -38.03
N THR A 22 4.57 20.04 -37.00
CA THR A 22 4.81 19.57 -35.65
C THR A 22 4.40 18.12 -35.74
N ASP A 23 5.36 17.26 -35.98
CA ASP A 23 5.13 15.84 -35.92
C ASP A 23 4.61 15.60 -34.51
N GLY A 24 3.31 15.31 -34.39
CA GLY A 24 2.64 15.10 -33.11
C GLY A 24 3.14 13.85 -32.40
N MET A 25 4.07 13.12 -33.03
CA MET A 25 4.73 11.96 -32.49
C MET A 25 5.85 12.40 -31.53
N PRO A 26 5.75 12.07 -30.22
CA PRO A 26 6.82 12.34 -29.29
C PRO A 26 8.11 11.61 -29.70
N ASP A 27 9.24 12.31 -29.65
CA ASP A 27 10.56 11.77 -29.98
C ASP A 27 10.85 10.49 -29.16
N PRO A 28 11.05 9.33 -29.81
CA PRO A 28 11.35 8.07 -29.12
C PRO A 28 12.58 8.13 -28.23
N ALA A 29 13.62 8.88 -28.61
CA ALA A 29 14.84 9.02 -27.80
C ALA A 29 14.55 9.81 -26.52
N GLN A 30 13.76 10.87 -26.63
CA GLN A 30 13.30 11.64 -25.49
C GLN A 30 12.40 10.81 -24.57
N ARG A 31 11.51 9.98 -25.13
CA ARG A 31 10.69 9.03 -24.35
C ARG A 31 11.58 8.07 -23.56
N ASP A 32 12.54 7.43 -24.20
CA ASP A 32 13.43 6.47 -23.53
C ASP A 32 14.28 7.13 -22.44
N LEU A 33 14.74 8.36 -22.67
CA LEU A 33 15.44 9.15 -21.67
C LEU A 33 14.57 9.38 -20.43
N LEU A 34 13.32 9.80 -20.62
CA LEU A 34 12.38 10.04 -19.53
C LEU A 34 12.05 8.76 -18.75
N MET A 35 11.84 7.64 -19.44
CA MET A 35 11.60 6.33 -18.80
C MET A 35 12.78 5.90 -17.93
N ARG A 36 14.02 6.06 -18.41
CA ARG A 36 15.24 5.75 -17.63
C ARG A 36 15.40 6.68 -16.43
N GLN A 37 15.12 7.98 -16.62
CA GLN A 37 15.15 8.95 -15.53
C GLN A 37 14.13 8.61 -14.46
N GLU A 38 12.90 8.27 -14.84
CA GLU A 38 11.85 7.86 -13.90
C GLU A 38 12.27 6.61 -13.12
N ALA A 39 12.70 5.55 -13.82
CA ALA A 39 13.14 4.31 -13.18
C ALA A 39 14.28 4.54 -12.18
N SER A 40 15.27 5.38 -12.53
CA SER A 40 16.40 5.67 -11.63
C SER A 40 16.05 6.53 -10.41
N ARG A 41 15.00 7.37 -10.52
CA ARG A 41 14.57 8.29 -9.44
C ARG A 41 13.59 7.66 -8.46
N GLN A 42 13.01 6.50 -8.79
CA GLN A 42 12.16 5.75 -7.87
C GLN A 42 12.95 5.24 -6.66
N THR A 43 12.26 4.96 -5.56
CA THR A 43 12.86 4.38 -4.36
C THR A 43 13.60 3.09 -4.72
N GLY A 44 14.92 3.06 -4.49
CA GLY A 44 15.77 1.91 -4.81
C GLY A 44 16.18 1.78 -6.28
N GLY A 45 15.85 2.75 -7.15
CA GLY A 45 16.11 2.68 -8.60
C GLY A 45 17.60 2.64 -9.01
N GLN A 46 18.51 2.98 -8.11
CA GLN A 46 19.96 2.92 -8.31
C GLN A 46 20.62 1.70 -7.65
N VAL A 47 19.84 0.83 -6.99
CA VAL A 47 20.37 -0.38 -6.35
C VAL A 47 20.80 -1.37 -7.42
N MET A 48 22.06 -1.77 -7.38
CA MET A 48 22.61 -2.77 -8.31
C MET A 48 22.27 -4.18 -7.81
N LEU A 49 21.49 -4.92 -8.59
CA LEU A 49 21.08 -6.29 -8.27
C LEU A 49 22.12 -7.31 -8.76
N THR A 50 22.43 -8.28 -7.91
CA THR A 50 23.18 -9.49 -8.26
C THR A 50 22.38 -10.39 -9.21
N VAL A 51 23.05 -11.37 -9.85
CA VAL A 51 22.38 -12.33 -10.76
C VAL A 51 21.26 -13.12 -10.06
N ALA A 52 21.43 -13.45 -8.78
CA ALA A 52 20.41 -14.15 -8.00
C ALA A 52 19.20 -13.24 -7.72
N GLU A 53 19.44 -11.98 -7.37
CA GLU A 53 18.39 -10.99 -7.13
C GLU A 53 17.63 -10.65 -8.42
N GLN A 54 18.30 -10.55 -9.56
CA GLN A 54 17.65 -10.34 -10.87
C GLN A 54 16.69 -11.49 -11.22
N LYS A 55 17.06 -12.75 -10.92
CA LYS A 55 16.16 -13.90 -11.10
C LYS A 55 14.93 -13.80 -10.21
N LEU A 56 15.11 -13.41 -8.95
CA LEU A 56 14.01 -13.21 -8.00
C LEU A 56 13.11 -12.04 -8.41
N ASP A 57 13.70 -10.94 -8.86
CA ASP A 57 12.99 -9.73 -9.34
C ASP A 57 12.11 -10.06 -10.55
N ALA A 58 12.66 -10.74 -11.57
CA ALA A 58 11.90 -11.17 -12.73
C ALA A 58 10.71 -12.09 -12.35
N TYR A 59 10.91 -12.99 -11.39
CA TYR A 59 9.84 -13.85 -10.88
C TYR A 59 8.77 -13.04 -10.13
N LEU A 60 9.18 -12.12 -9.24
CA LEU A 60 8.28 -11.26 -8.48
C LEU A 60 7.49 -10.33 -9.41
N HIS A 61 8.13 -9.74 -10.42
CA HIS A 61 7.48 -8.89 -11.40
C HIS A 61 6.41 -9.66 -12.19
N ARG A 62 6.69 -10.91 -12.59
CA ARG A 62 5.69 -11.76 -13.25
C ARG A 62 4.48 -12.02 -12.36
N LEU A 63 4.68 -12.33 -11.09
CA LEU A 63 3.57 -12.51 -10.14
C LEU A 63 2.77 -11.22 -9.97
N LYS A 64 3.45 -10.08 -9.89
CA LYS A 64 2.84 -8.75 -9.80
C LYS A 64 1.91 -8.46 -10.97
N GLU A 65 2.38 -8.64 -12.21
CA GLU A 65 1.56 -8.42 -13.40
C GLU A 65 0.34 -9.34 -13.43
N GLN A 66 0.50 -10.61 -13.06
CA GLN A 66 -0.60 -11.57 -12.97
C GLN A 66 -1.66 -11.11 -11.96
N GLU A 67 -1.27 -10.71 -10.74
CA GLU A 67 -2.22 -10.22 -9.74
C GLU A 67 -2.85 -8.87 -10.12
N MET A 68 -2.10 -7.98 -10.79
CA MET A 68 -2.61 -6.68 -11.26
C MET A 68 -3.62 -6.82 -12.39
N SER A 69 -3.51 -7.87 -13.21
CA SER A 69 -4.47 -8.17 -14.29
C SER A 69 -5.79 -8.77 -13.80
N ALA A 70 -5.88 -9.14 -12.52
CA ALA A 70 -7.10 -9.73 -11.96
C ALA A 70 -8.23 -8.70 -11.83
N ALA A 71 -9.47 -9.14 -12.01
CA ALA A 71 -10.65 -8.26 -11.92
C ALA A 71 -10.82 -7.59 -10.55
N GLN A 72 -10.39 -8.25 -9.48
CA GLN A 72 -10.38 -7.68 -8.13
C GLN A 72 -8.97 -7.19 -7.80
N PHE A 73 -8.86 -5.92 -7.47
CA PHE A 73 -7.61 -5.29 -7.04
C PHE A 73 -7.67 -5.01 -5.52
N PRO A 74 -7.08 -5.87 -4.67
CA PRO A 74 -7.20 -5.75 -3.21
C PRO A 74 -6.82 -4.37 -2.63
N PRO A 75 -5.80 -3.65 -3.14
CA PRO A 75 -5.45 -2.32 -2.63
C PRO A 75 -6.56 -1.26 -2.81
N ALA A 76 -7.50 -1.45 -3.76
CA ALA A 76 -8.64 -0.55 -3.95
C ALA A 76 -9.89 -0.95 -3.14
N ILE A 77 -9.82 -2.04 -2.36
CA ILE A 77 -10.93 -2.54 -1.54
C ILE A 77 -10.62 -2.27 -0.07
N HIS A 78 -11.64 -1.89 0.70
CA HIS A 78 -11.48 -1.70 2.15
C HIS A 78 -10.83 -2.93 2.82
N PHE A 79 -9.82 -2.69 3.66
CA PHE A 79 -8.92 -3.74 4.19
C PHE A 79 -9.67 -4.92 4.83
N PHE A 80 -10.74 -4.67 5.59
CA PHE A 80 -11.51 -5.75 6.24
C PHE A 80 -12.08 -6.77 5.23
N LYS A 81 -12.43 -6.34 4.03
CA LYS A 81 -12.90 -7.21 2.93
C LYS A 81 -11.73 -7.75 2.10
N ALA A 82 -10.67 -6.96 1.93
CA ALA A 82 -9.50 -7.34 1.14
C ALA A 82 -8.60 -8.36 1.86
N LYS A 83 -8.56 -8.37 3.20
CA LYS A 83 -7.65 -9.20 3.99
C LYS A 83 -7.65 -10.69 3.60
N PRO A 84 -8.81 -11.37 3.43
CA PRO A 84 -8.83 -12.78 2.99
C PRO A 84 -8.25 -13.00 1.58
N LEU A 85 -8.34 -11.99 0.70
CA LEU A 85 -7.75 -12.04 -0.65
C LEU A 85 -6.22 -11.87 -0.56
N ILE A 86 -5.76 -10.87 0.21
CA ILE A 86 -4.34 -10.61 0.45
C ILE A 86 -3.66 -11.84 1.07
N GLN A 87 -4.29 -12.51 2.03
CA GLN A 87 -3.74 -13.71 2.66
C GLN A 87 -3.57 -14.90 1.69
N LYS A 88 -4.31 -14.93 0.57
CA LYS A 88 -4.19 -15.97 -0.46
C LYS A 88 -3.14 -15.63 -1.52
N SER A 89 -2.78 -14.35 -1.67
CA SER A 89 -1.83 -13.85 -2.68
C SER A 89 -0.45 -14.54 -2.57
N PRO A 90 0.09 -15.12 -3.67
CA PRO A 90 1.47 -15.59 -3.69
C PRO A 90 2.49 -14.47 -3.42
N ILE A 91 2.23 -13.23 -3.87
CA ILE A 91 3.10 -12.09 -3.56
C ILE A 91 3.15 -11.84 -2.06
N PHE A 92 1.99 -11.81 -1.39
CA PHE A 92 1.94 -11.60 0.06
C PHE A 92 2.72 -12.69 0.82
N LYS A 93 2.58 -13.96 0.42
CA LYS A 93 3.35 -15.08 1.01
C LYS A 93 4.86 -14.94 0.80
N LEU A 94 5.29 -14.40 -0.33
CA LEU A 94 6.71 -14.11 -0.59
C LEU A 94 7.19 -12.95 0.30
N LEU A 95 6.44 -11.84 0.38
CA LEU A 95 6.76 -10.69 1.22
C LEU A 95 6.80 -11.03 2.71
N GLN A 96 6.06 -12.05 3.16
CA GLN A 96 6.16 -12.55 4.53
C GLN A 96 7.55 -13.12 4.85
N LYS A 97 8.21 -13.77 3.87
CA LYS A 97 9.56 -14.33 4.02
C LYS A 97 10.67 -13.29 3.93
N MET A 98 10.37 -12.10 3.41
CA MET A 98 11.34 -11.02 3.25
C MET A 98 11.73 -10.42 4.61
N PRO A 99 13.05 -10.26 4.89
CA PRO A 99 13.52 -9.52 6.05
C PRO A 99 13.23 -8.02 5.87
N LYS A 100 12.18 -7.51 6.52
CA LYS A 100 11.68 -6.13 6.36
C LYS A 100 12.49 -5.08 7.14
N GLY A 101 13.56 -5.46 7.83
CA GLY A 101 14.30 -4.57 8.73
C GLY A 101 13.53 -4.34 10.04
N ALA A 102 13.13 -3.10 10.30
CA ALA A 102 12.54 -2.68 11.57
C ALA A 102 11.15 -2.02 11.41
N ALA A 103 10.30 -2.15 12.43
CA ALA A 103 9.04 -1.43 12.53
C ALA A 103 9.24 -0.13 13.32
N LEU A 104 9.32 1.00 12.62
CA LEU A 104 9.69 2.30 13.22
C LEU A 104 8.49 3.15 13.68
N HIS A 105 7.27 2.78 13.29
CA HIS A 105 6.05 3.47 13.69
C HIS A 105 5.05 2.45 14.22
N ILE A 106 4.96 2.32 15.55
CA ILE A 106 4.04 1.43 16.24
C ILE A 106 3.54 2.10 17.53
N HIS A 107 2.30 1.78 17.92
CA HIS A 107 1.78 2.13 19.23
C HIS A 107 1.81 0.89 20.12
N THR A 108 2.15 1.05 21.40
CA THR A 108 2.29 -0.08 22.35
C THR A 108 1.02 -0.91 22.48
N SER A 109 -0.15 -0.27 22.38
CA SER A 109 -1.46 -0.93 22.43
C SER A 109 -1.77 -1.84 21.24
N SER A 110 -1.08 -1.67 20.09
CA SER A 110 -1.31 -2.47 18.87
C SER A 110 -0.25 -3.53 18.60
N MET A 111 0.69 -3.71 19.54
CA MET A 111 1.80 -4.67 19.37
C MET A 111 1.37 -6.13 19.44
N VAL A 112 0.24 -6.43 20.08
CA VAL A 112 -0.26 -7.81 20.29
C VAL A 112 -1.65 -8.00 19.69
N GLY A 113 -1.91 -9.22 19.22
CA GLY A 113 -3.22 -9.58 18.68
C GLY A 113 -4.31 -9.62 19.74
N VAL A 114 -5.49 -9.11 19.40
CA VAL A 114 -6.68 -9.13 20.27
C VAL A 114 -7.06 -10.56 20.68
N GLU A 115 -6.86 -11.54 19.79
CA GLU A 115 -7.14 -12.94 20.08
C GLU A 115 -6.26 -13.49 21.22
N TRP A 116 -4.98 -13.10 21.29
CA TRP A 116 -4.12 -13.44 22.41
C TRP A 116 -4.54 -12.74 23.70
N LEU A 117 -4.91 -11.45 23.63
CA LEU A 117 -5.43 -10.72 24.80
C LEU A 117 -6.65 -11.42 25.40
N VAL A 118 -7.61 -11.83 24.56
CA VAL A 118 -8.87 -12.46 24.98
C VAL A 118 -8.69 -13.91 25.41
N LYS A 119 -7.75 -14.67 24.84
CA LYS A 119 -7.56 -16.09 25.20
C LYS A 119 -6.50 -16.32 26.28
N ASN A 120 -5.62 -15.35 26.53
CA ASN A 120 -4.54 -15.48 27.50
C ASN A 120 -4.69 -14.48 28.65
N VAL A 121 -4.71 -13.18 28.34
CA VAL A 121 -4.60 -12.14 29.38
C VAL A 121 -5.84 -12.09 30.25
N THR A 122 -7.04 -12.14 29.68
CA THR A 122 -8.31 -12.13 30.44
C THR A 122 -8.48 -13.34 31.36
N TYR A 123 -7.75 -14.44 31.11
CA TYR A 123 -7.78 -15.66 31.92
C TYR A 123 -6.72 -15.69 33.03
N ARG A 124 -5.90 -14.63 33.15
CA ARG A 124 -4.91 -14.54 34.23
C ARG A 124 -5.60 -14.23 35.57
N PRO A 125 -5.03 -14.66 36.71
CA PRO A 125 -5.55 -14.35 38.03
C PRO A 125 -5.74 -12.84 38.21
N HIS A 126 -6.69 -12.49 39.07
CA HIS A 126 -6.93 -11.10 39.49
C HIS A 126 -7.45 -10.17 38.38
N CYS A 127 -7.94 -10.71 37.26
CA CYS A 127 -8.60 -9.93 36.20
C CYS A 127 -10.09 -9.72 36.50
N TYR A 128 -10.52 -8.47 36.57
CA TYR A 128 -11.91 -8.05 36.75
C TYR A 128 -12.41 -7.36 35.49
N ILE A 129 -13.68 -7.57 35.18
CA ILE A 129 -14.38 -6.92 34.07
C ILE A 129 -15.50 -6.03 34.61
N CYS A 130 -15.75 -4.94 33.91
CA CYS A 130 -16.82 -4.03 34.21
C CYS A 130 -17.45 -3.48 32.94
N PHE A 131 -18.76 -3.26 32.98
CA PHE A 131 -19.54 -2.64 31.93
C PHE A 131 -20.03 -1.28 32.44
N ASN A 132 -19.58 -0.22 31.79
CA ASN A 132 -20.01 1.14 32.12
C ASN A 132 -21.38 1.43 31.48
N TRP A 133 -22.01 2.54 31.90
CA TRP A 133 -23.32 2.95 31.39
C TRP A 133 -23.33 3.34 29.90
N ASP A 134 -22.18 3.69 29.33
CA ASP A 134 -22.00 3.98 27.91
C ASP A 134 -21.77 2.71 27.06
N ASN A 135 -22.00 1.53 27.62
CA ASN A 135 -21.71 0.22 27.04
C ASN A 135 -20.22 -0.04 26.76
N SER A 136 -19.30 0.77 27.29
CA SER A 136 -17.88 0.46 27.23
C SER A 136 -17.48 -0.61 28.25
N VAL A 137 -16.49 -1.42 27.87
CA VAL A 137 -15.95 -2.48 28.72
C VAL A 137 -14.61 -2.04 29.29
N ARG A 138 -14.44 -2.21 30.61
CA ARG A 138 -13.17 -1.98 31.31
C ARG A 138 -12.67 -3.25 31.94
N PHE A 139 -11.35 -3.43 31.90
CA PHE A 139 -10.64 -4.50 32.59
C PHE A 139 -9.71 -3.91 33.65
N LEU A 140 -9.59 -4.57 34.78
CA LEU A 140 -8.71 -4.16 35.87
C LEU A 140 -8.04 -5.38 36.52
N PHE A 141 -6.72 -5.32 36.69
CA PHE A 141 -5.98 -6.31 37.47
C PHE A 141 -5.80 -5.82 38.91
N SER A 142 -6.25 -6.59 39.89
CA SER A 142 -6.14 -6.23 41.31
C SER A 142 -6.15 -7.47 42.21
N GLU A 143 -5.20 -7.61 43.12
CA GLU A 143 -5.17 -8.78 44.03
C GLU A 143 -6.44 -8.89 44.89
N ARG A 144 -6.96 -7.74 45.33
CA ARG A 144 -8.20 -7.62 46.09
C ARG A 144 -9.34 -7.19 45.19
N GLN A 145 -10.57 -7.52 45.58
CA GLN A 145 -11.75 -7.06 44.87
C GLN A 145 -11.74 -5.51 44.81
N PRO A 146 -11.81 -4.93 43.60
CA PRO A 146 -11.86 -3.48 43.45
C PRO A 146 -13.11 -2.89 44.10
N PHE A 147 -12.97 -1.69 44.67
CA PHE A 147 -14.12 -0.97 45.20
C PHE A 147 -15.12 -0.65 44.09
N PRO A 148 -16.43 -0.84 44.33
CA PRO A 148 -17.47 -0.39 43.40
C PRO A 148 -17.32 1.09 43.11
N ARG A 149 -17.36 1.47 41.82
CA ARG A 149 -17.49 2.86 41.40
C ARG A 149 -18.91 3.12 40.93
N TRP A 150 -19.33 4.37 41.03
CA TRP A 150 -20.65 4.82 40.59
C TRP A 150 -20.93 4.46 39.13
N ASP A 151 -19.91 4.54 38.27
CA ASP A 151 -19.98 4.22 36.85
C ASP A 151 -19.74 2.73 36.53
N CYS A 152 -19.36 1.92 37.52
CA CYS A 152 -18.76 0.62 37.27
C CYS A 152 -18.74 -0.32 38.49
N PHE A 153 -19.55 -1.39 38.42
CA PHE A 153 -19.50 -2.51 39.37
C PHE A 153 -18.63 -3.64 38.78
N TYR A 154 -17.45 -3.86 39.37
CA TYR A 154 -16.52 -4.90 38.90
C TYR A 154 -17.03 -6.30 39.25
N GLY A 155 -17.22 -7.12 38.22
CA GLY A 155 -17.42 -8.57 38.33
C GLY A 155 -16.11 -9.33 38.10
N SER A 156 -15.97 -10.52 38.69
CA SER A 156 -14.83 -11.40 38.41
C SER A 156 -14.93 -11.99 36.99
N CYS A 157 -13.84 -11.98 36.21
CA CYS A 157 -13.78 -12.73 34.96
C CYS A 157 -13.94 -14.24 35.22
N LEU A 158 -14.58 -14.93 34.27
CA LEU A 158 -14.90 -16.36 34.30
C LEU A 158 -13.70 -17.19 34.79
N ARG A 159 -13.84 -17.80 35.98
CA ARG A 159 -13.04 -18.96 36.34
C ARG A 159 -13.58 -20.12 35.51
N HIS A 160 -12.78 -20.59 34.55
CA HIS A 160 -12.93 -21.95 34.06
C HIS A 160 -12.05 -22.87 34.90
#